data_AF-A0A7X5FEE2-F1
#
_entry.id   AF-A0A7X5FEE2-F1
#
_cell.length_a   1.000
_cell.length_b   1.000
_cell.length_c   1.000
_cell.angle_alpha   90.00
_cell.angle_beta   90.00
_cell.angle_gamma   90.00
#
_symmetry.space_group_name_H-M   'P 1'
#
loop_
_entity.id
_entity.type
_entity.pdbx_description
1 polymer ?
#
loop_
_entity_poly.entity_id
_entity_poly.type
_entity_poly.pdbx_seq_one_letter_code
_entity_poly.pdbx_strand_id
1 'polypeptide(L)'
;MKIFYTKHFIKQYKKLTPSLKKKTKLSINKFQKNPKNKTLKAHKLSGQLSGFYSFSVDYRYRVVFEIDKKNNQIILLKVGGHQIYQ
;
A
#
# COMPACT_ATOMS: atom_id res chain seq x y z
N MET A 1 -7.36 11.46 7.50
CA MET A 1 -7.97 10.37 6.72
C MET A 1 -7.75 9.05 7.45
N LYS A 2 -8.79 8.21 7.54
CA LYS A 2 -8.67 6.86 8.12
C LYS A 2 -8.14 5.88 7.06
N ILE A 3 -7.43 4.84 7.50
CA ILE A 3 -6.93 3.77 6.63
C ILE A 3 -7.71 2.50 6.94
N PHE A 4 -8.24 1.86 5.90
CA PHE A 4 -8.92 0.57 5.96
C PHE A 4 -8.15 -0.50 5.17
N TYR A 5 -8.39 -1.75 5.52
CA TYR A 5 -7.73 -2.90 4.90
C TYR A 5 -8.79 -3.82 4.31
N THR A 6 -8.61 -4.21 3.05
CA THR A 6 -9.46 -5.24 2.45
C THR A 6 -9.14 -6.62 3.05
N LYS A 7 -10.09 -7.55 2.95
CA LYS A 7 -9.85 -8.97 3.30
C LYS A 7 -8.67 -9.55 2.51
N HIS A 8 -8.52 -9.14 1.25
CA HIS A 8 -7.43 -9.58 0.38
C HIS A 8 -6.07 -9.07 0.88
N PHE A 9 -5.96 -7.78 1.21
CA PHE A 9 -4.77 -7.21 1.82
C PHE A 9 -4.37 -7.97 3.09
N ILE A 10 -5.33 -8.22 3.99
CA ILE A 10 -5.07 -8.93 5.26
C ILE A 10 -4.54 -10.34 4.99
N LYS A 11 -5.12 -11.07 4.02
CA LYS A 11 -4.66 -12.42 3.64
C LYS A 11 -3.23 -12.39 3.12
N GLN A 12 -2.87 -11.42 2.27
CA GLN A 12 -1.50 -11.27 1.76
C GLN A 12 -0.52 -10.86 2.86
N TYR A 13 -0.89 -9.89 3.70
CA TYR A 13 -0.09 -9.44 4.82
C TYR A 13 0.23 -10.58 5.80
N LYS A 14 -0.73 -11.46 6.09
CA LYS A 14 -0.54 -12.64 6.96
C LYS A 14 0.53 -13.60 6.42
N LYS A 15 0.69 -13.70 5.10
CA LYS A 15 1.70 -14.56 4.43
C LYS A 15 3.11 -13.96 4.42
N LEU A 16 3.27 -12.67 4.74
CA LEU A 16 4.58 -12.04 4.78
C LEU A 16 5.43 -12.59 5.94
N THR A 17 6.76 -12.60 5.74
CA THR A 17 7.72 -12.91 6.79
C THR A 17 7.62 -11.89 7.94
N PRO A 18 8.05 -12.23 9.17
CA PRO A 18 8.00 -11.30 10.30
C PRO A 18 8.70 -9.96 10.03
N SER A 19 9.85 -9.99 9.34
CA SER A 19 10.59 -8.79 8.94
C SER A 19 9.79 -7.91 7.97
N LEU A 20 9.15 -8.52 6.95
CA LEU A 20 8.32 -7.78 6.01
C LEU A 20 7.06 -7.21 6.67
N LYS A 21 6.40 -7.96 7.57
CA LYS A 21 5.27 -7.43 8.36
C LYS A 21 5.66 -6.16 9.12
N LYS A 22 6.81 -6.18 9.80
CA LYS A 22 7.34 -5.01 10.52
C LYS A 22 7.59 -3.83 9.58
N LYS A 23 8.27 -4.05 8.44
CA LYS A 23 8.50 -3.01 7.43
C LYS A 23 7.20 -2.45 6.87
N THR A 24 6.25 -3.29 6.49
CA THR A 24 4.94 -2.87 5.97
C THR A 24 4.19 -2.02 7.00
N LYS A 25 4.14 -2.43 8.28
CA LYS A 25 3.51 -1.64 9.34
C LYS A 25 4.18 -0.27 9.51
N LEU A 26 5.51 -0.22 9.48
CA LEU A 26 6.26 1.04 9.56
C LEU A 26 5.97 1.95 8.35
N SER A 27 5.92 1.39 7.14
CA SER A 27 5.59 2.15 5.93
C SER A 27 4.16 2.69 5.96
N ILE A 28 3.18 1.90 6.44
CA ILE A 28 1.79 2.36 6.64
C ILE A 28 1.75 3.51 7.65
N ASN A 29 2.46 3.40 8.79
CA ASN A 29 2.52 4.46 9.78
C ASN A 29 3.16 5.74 9.21
N LYS A 30 4.24 5.62 8.43
CA LYS A 30 4.86 6.76 7.73
C LYS A 30 3.89 7.39 6.73
N PHE A 31 3.19 6.57 5.96
CA PHE A 31 2.22 7.02 4.98
C PHE A 31 1.05 7.76 5.63
N GLN A 32 0.53 7.25 6.75
CA GLN A 32 -0.54 7.90 7.51
C GLN A 32 -0.13 9.26 8.05
N LYS A 33 1.12 9.41 8.50
CA LYS A 33 1.67 10.69 8.99
C LYS A 33 1.97 11.67 7.85
N ASN A 34 2.56 11.19 6.76
CA ASN A 34 2.92 12.00 5.61
C ASN A 34 2.84 11.17 4.31
N PRO A 35 1.71 11.24 3.58
CA PRO A 35 1.54 10.53 2.32
C PRO A 35 2.53 10.95 1.22
N LYS A 36 3.08 12.18 1.30
CA LYS A 36 4.04 12.75 0.35
C LYS A 36 5.50 12.45 0.72
N ASN A 37 5.74 11.60 1.71
CA ASN A 37 7.10 11.25 2.09
C ASN A 37 7.86 10.60 0.93
N LYS A 38 8.95 11.24 0.47
CA LYS A 38 9.74 10.80 -0.68
C LYS A 38 10.26 9.36 -0.55
N THR A 39 10.52 8.88 0.68
CA THR A 39 10.99 7.51 0.93
C THR A 39 9.95 6.45 0.58
N LEU A 40 8.66 6.79 0.63
CA LEU A 40 7.57 5.88 0.24
C LEU A 40 7.43 5.76 -1.27
N LYS A 41 7.97 6.71 -2.04
CA LYS A 41 7.85 6.75 -3.52
C LYS A 41 6.40 6.52 -3.96
N ALA A 42 5.46 7.18 -3.29
CA ALA A 42 4.04 7.03 -3.57
C ALA A 42 3.70 7.63 -4.94
N HIS A 43 3.04 6.87 -5.81
CA HIS A 43 2.70 7.31 -7.17
C HIS A 43 1.39 6.67 -7.65
N LYS A 44 0.76 7.31 -8.64
CA LYS A 44 -0.42 6.76 -9.33
C LYS A 44 0.03 5.64 -10.27
N LEU A 45 -0.75 4.58 -10.34
CA LEU A 45 -0.54 3.48 -11.28
C LEU A 45 -1.11 3.81 -12.66
N SER A 46 -0.58 3.17 -13.69
CA SER A 46 -0.96 3.32 -15.09
C SER A 46 -1.57 2.03 -15.66
N GLY A 47 -2.03 2.07 -16.91
CA GLY A 47 -2.60 0.91 -17.60
C GLY A 47 -3.91 0.42 -16.97
N GLN A 48 -4.09 -0.91 -16.88
CA GLN A 48 -5.29 -1.52 -16.30
C GLN A 48 -5.52 -1.15 -14.82
N LEU A 49 -4.49 -0.67 -14.13
CA LEU A 49 -4.57 -0.21 -12.74
C LEU A 49 -4.69 1.32 -12.65
N SER A 50 -5.04 2.02 -13.74
CA SER A 50 -5.28 3.44 -13.72
C SER A 50 -6.39 3.77 -12.71
N GLY A 51 -6.10 4.68 -11.77
CA GLY A 51 -7.02 5.04 -10.68
C GLY A 51 -6.55 4.52 -9.31
N PHE A 52 -5.67 3.53 -9.29
CA PHE A 52 -5.00 3.08 -8.08
C PHE A 52 -3.67 3.79 -7.86
N TYR A 53 -3.14 3.63 -6.64
CA TYR A 53 -1.87 4.18 -6.21
C TYR A 53 -1.02 3.10 -5.56
N SER A 54 0.28 3.34 -5.51
CA SER A 54 1.22 2.45 -4.85
C SER A 54 2.22 3.23 -4.02
N PHE A 55 2.62 2.67 -2.87
CA PHE A 55 3.82 3.07 -2.16
C PHE A 55 4.73 1.87 -1.83
N SER A 56 6.01 2.17 -1.62
CA SER A 56 7.08 1.19 -1.39
C SER A 56 7.15 0.78 0.09
N VAL A 57 7.25 -0.53 0.32
CA VAL A 57 7.59 -1.12 1.62
C VAL A 57 9.10 -1.29 1.71
N ASP A 58 9.70 -1.84 0.66
CA ASP A 58 11.13 -1.88 0.42
C ASP A 58 11.40 -1.88 -1.10
N TYR A 59 12.60 -2.28 -1.52
CA TYR A 59 12.97 -2.33 -2.94
C TYR A 59 12.12 -3.33 -3.76
N ARG A 60 11.62 -4.40 -3.12
CA ARG A 60 10.91 -5.49 -3.80
C ARG A 60 9.41 -5.48 -3.52
N TYR A 61 8.96 -4.90 -2.42
CA TYR A 61 7.58 -4.98 -1.95
C TYR A 61 6.87 -3.62 -1.99
N ARG A 62 5.59 -3.66 -2.38
CA ARG A 62 4.71 -2.49 -2.47
C ARG A 62 3.36 -2.76 -1.85
N VAL A 63 2.72 -1.68 -1.43
CA VAL A 63 1.29 -1.64 -1.09
C VAL A 63 0.57 -0.94 -2.22
N VAL A 64 -0.53 -1.52 -2.68
CA VAL A 64 -1.48 -0.89 -3.61
C VAL A 64 -2.68 -0.42 -2.81
N PHE A 65 -3.14 0.80 -3.08
CA PHE A 65 -4.26 1.43 -2.39
C PHE A 65 -5.09 2.29 -3.34
N GLU A 66 -6.31 2.61 -2.92
CA GLU A 66 -7.17 3.61 -3.55
C GLU A 66 -7.50 4.73 -2.57
N ILE A 67 -7.84 5.88 -3.12
CA ILE A 67 -8.26 7.07 -2.38
C ILE A 67 -9.77 7.23 -2.60
N ASP A 68 -10.55 6.88 -1.59
CA ASP A 68 -11.99 7.12 -1.59
C ASP A 68 -12.24 8.55 -1.09
N LYS A 69 -12.33 9.47 -2.06
CA LYS A 69 -12.56 10.88 -1.80
C LYS A 69 -13.93 11.16 -1.20
N LYS A 70 -14.95 10.36 -1.55
CA LYS A 70 -16.33 10.55 -1.08
C LYS A 70 -16.41 10.34 0.43
N ASN A 71 -15.75 9.30 0.93
CA ASN A 71 -15.73 8.98 2.36
C ASN A 71 -14.47 9.48 3.10
N ASN A 72 -13.63 10.28 2.43
CA ASN A 72 -12.38 10.83 2.96
C ASN A 72 -11.46 9.77 3.61
N GLN A 73 -11.29 8.64 2.93
CA GLN A 73 -10.58 7.46 3.44
C GLN A 73 -9.61 6.86 2.42
N ILE A 74 -8.69 6.04 2.92
CA ILE A 74 -7.74 5.29 2.10
C ILE A 74 -7.97 3.80 2.33
N ILE A 75 -8.04 3.03 1.25
CA ILE A 75 -8.31 1.60 1.31
C ILE A 75 -7.08 0.87 0.78
N LEU A 76 -6.42 0.08 1.63
CA LEU A 76 -5.29 -0.76 1.23
C LEU A 76 -5.81 -2.06 0.61
N LEU A 77 -5.44 -2.28 -0.64
CA LEU A 77 -5.99 -3.33 -1.50
C LEU A 77 -5.09 -4.56 -1.52
N LYS A 78 -3.78 -4.34 -1.71
CA LYS A 78 -2.79 -5.42 -1.88
C LYS A 78 -1.46 -5.09 -1.22
N VAL A 79 -0.73 -6.12 -0.79
CA VAL A 79 0.69 -6.05 -0.41
C VAL A 79 1.43 -7.26 -0.96
N GLY A 80 2.62 -7.05 -1.51
CA GLY A 80 3.34 -8.10 -2.23
C GLY A 80 4.54 -7.56 -3.00
N GLY A 81 5.23 -8.45 -3.71
CA GLY A 81 6.40 -8.10 -4.51
C GLY A 81 6.07 -7.24 -5.75
N HIS A 82 7.06 -6.85 -6.55
CA HIS A 82 6.79 -6.15 -7.83
C HIS A 82 5.95 -6.97 -8.83
N GLN A 83 5.76 -8.27 -8.59
CA GLN A 83 4.79 -9.10 -9.33
C GLN A 83 3.33 -8.71 -9.10
N ILE A 84 2.99 -7.74 -8.21
CA ILE A 84 1.61 -7.25 -8.07
C ILE A 84 1.07 -6.60 -9.36
N TYR A 85 1.94 -6.24 -10.31
CA TYR A 85 1.56 -5.67 -11.61
C TYR A 85 1.34 -6.71 -12.72
N GLN A 86 1.53 -8.01 -12.43
CA GLN A 86 1.20 -9.10 -13.35
C GLN A 86 -0.27 -9.50 -13.22
#